data_AF-A0A4R1UP79-F1
#
_entry.id   AF-A0A4R1UP79-F1
#
_cell.length_a   1.000
_cell.length_b   1.000
_cell.length_c   1.000
_cell.angle_alpha   90.00
_cell.angle_beta   90.00
_cell.angle_gamma   90.00
#
_symmetry.space_group_name_H-M   'P 1'
#
loop_
_entity.id
_entity.type
_entity.pdbx_description
1 polymer ?
#
loop_
_entity_poly.entity_id
_entity_poly.type
_entity_poly.pdbx_seq_one_letter_code
_entity_poly.pdbx_strand_id
1 'polypeptide(L)'
;MTRNEFIRRLKAGLAGMPQDVIAEIVADYEEHFEAGAAEGRSEEEVAAALGNPARLARELRFEAGFKNWESGRSPSSAWGAILAFMGLATIDILILLPIVLPVLGVMFGLFVATIVMFFVGGFVLIAGPFSGFPGGVLVAILGGLGIMSASVAVGALLTLVSIWIINALMWFGRLHYRVIEPAIHPED
;
A
#
# COMPACT_ATOMS: atom_id res chain seq x y z
N MET A 1 -30.24 29.45 -33.86
CA MET A 1 -29.93 28.05 -34.24
C MET A 1 -31.18 27.24 -33.94
N THR A 2 -31.52 26.25 -34.78
CA THR A 2 -32.74 25.45 -34.60
C THR A 2 -32.54 24.35 -33.56
N ARG A 3 -33.64 23.80 -33.00
CA ARG A 3 -33.60 22.68 -32.03
C ARG A 3 -32.72 21.53 -32.54
N ASN A 4 -32.97 21.10 -33.77
CA ASN A 4 -32.23 20.00 -34.40
C ASN A 4 -30.73 20.28 -34.53
N GLU A 5 -30.34 21.52 -34.81
CA GLU A 5 -28.93 21.89 -34.91
C GLU A 5 -28.24 21.90 -33.54
N PHE A 6 -28.91 22.38 -32.50
CA PHE A 6 -28.41 22.39 -31.13
C PHE A 6 -28.17 20.96 -30.62
N ILE A 7 -29.18 20.09 -30.73
CA ILE A 7 -29.11 18.69 -30.26
C ILE A 7 -28.03 17.92 -31.01
N ARG A 8 -27.88 18.12 -32.32
CA ARG A 8 -26.82 17.48 -33.10
C ARG A 8 -25.43 17.87 -32.60
N ARG A 9 -25.21 19.15 -32.30
CA ARG A 9 -23.91 19.63 -31.79
C ARG A 9 -23.65 19.16 -30.36
N LEU A 10 -24.69 19.09 -29.53
CA LEU A 10 -24.61 18.54 -28.16
C LEU A 10 -24.20 17.06 -28.20
N LYS A 11 -24.89 16.23 -28.99
CA LYS A 11 -24.55 14.80 -29.19
C LYS A 11 -23.11 14.62 -29.67
N ALA A 12 -22.65 15.45 -30.62
CA ALA A 12 -21.28 15.41 -31.10
C ALA A 12 -20.25 15.75 -30.01
N GLY A 13 -20.56 16.69 -29.10
CA GLY A 13 -19.70 17.04 -27.98
C GLY A 13 -19.67 15.97 -26.86
N LEU A 14 -20.77 15.25 -26.69
CA LEU A 14 -20.91 14.13 -25.73
C LEU A 14 -20.37 12.80 -26.28
N ALA A 15 -19.84 12.77 -27.50
CA ALA A 15 -19.26 11.57 -28.11
C ALA A 15 -18.15 10.97 -27.22
N GLY A 16 -18.29 9.67 -26.93
CA GLY A 16 -17.40 8.91 -26.04
C GLY A 16 -18.00 8.58 -24.66
N MET A 17 -19.20 9.07 -24.35
CA MET A 17 -19.96 8.68 -23.15
C MET A 17 -20.87 7.46 -23.42
N PRO A 18 -21.34 6.76 -22.37
CA PRO A 18 -22.35 5.71 -22.50
C PRO A 18 -23.61 6.22 -23.23
N GLN A 19 -24.14 5.41 -24.16
CA GLN A 19 -25.22 5.82 -25.06
C GLN A 19 -26.55 6.10 -24.33
N ASP A 20 -26.80 5.38 -23.25
CA ASP A 20 -27.92 5.56 -22.32
C ASP A 20 -27.87 6.96 -21.68
N VAL A 21 -26.71 7.37 -21.16
CA VAL A 21 -26.51 8.70 -20.57
C VAL A 21 -26.66 9.81 -21.61
N ILE A 22 -26.14 9.61 -22.82
CA ILE A 22 -26.32 10.59 -23.91
C ILE A 22 -27.81 10.73 -24.27
N ALA A 23 -28.56 9.63 -24.30
CA ALA A 23 -29.98 9.65 -24.62
C ALA A 23 -30.81 10.36 -23.54
N GLU A 24 -30.50 10.13 -22.26
CA GLU A 24 -31.12 10.81 -21.12
C GLU A 24 -30.89 12.32 -21.16
N ILE A 25 -29.64 12.76 -21.28
CA ILE A 25 -29.29 14.19 -21.37
C ILE A 25 -30.01 14.84 -22.56
N VAL A 26 -30.07 14.18 -23.70
CA VAL A 26 -30.75 14.71 -24.89
C VAL A 26 -32.25 14.85 -24.65
N ALA A 27 -32.88 13.88 -23.98
CA ALA A 27 -34.31 13.92 -23.69
C ALA A 27 -34.66 15.13 -22.80
N ASP A 28 -33.86 15.41 -21.77
CA ASP A 28 -34.06 16.58 -20.88
C ASP A 28 -34.02 17.91 -21.65
N TYR A 29 -33.04 18.06 -22.54
CA TYR A 29 -32.95 19.28 -23.36
C TYR A 29 -34.06 19.36 -24.40
N GLU A 30 -34.49 18.23 -24.96
CA GLU A 30 -35.64 18.16 -25.86
C GLU A 30 -36.94 18.60 -25.15
N GLU A 31 -37.15 18.17 -23.90
CA GLU A 31 -38.26 18.64 -23.07
C GLU A 31 -38.17 20.14 -22.77
N HIS A 32 -36.96 20.67 -22.56
CA HIS A 32 -36.75 22.11 -22.33
C HIS A 32 -37.11 22.96 -23.57
N PHE A 33 -36.81 22.46 -24.77
CA PHE A 33 -37.26 23.10 -26.02
C PHE A 33 -38.77 23.05 -26.18
N GLU A 34 -39.43 21.97 -25.76
CA GLU A 34 -40.89 21.83 -25.82
C GLU A 34 -41.60 22.75 -24.81
N ALA A 35 -41.06 22.89 -23.61
CA ALA A 35 -41.54 23.85 -22.62
C ALA A 35 -41.41 25.30 -23.14
N GLY A 36 -40.28 25.67 -23.73
CA GLY A 36 -40.08 26.99 -24.32
C GLY A 36 -41.06 27.28 -25.48
N ALA A 37 -41.37 26.26 -26.29
CA ALA A 37 -42.38 26.38 -27.35
C ALA A 37 -43.80 26.56 -26.80
N ALA A 38 -44.15 25.89 -25.70
CA ALA A 38 -45.44 26.05 -25.01
C ALA A 38 -45.61 27.44 -24.39
N GLU A 39 -44.52 28.08 -23.98
CA GLU A 39 -44.47 29.48 -23.52
C GLU A 39 -44.49 30.50 -24.67
N GLY A 40 -44.52 30.04 -25.94
CA GLY A 40 -44.56 30.89 -27.13
C GLY A 40 -43.20 31.48 -27.52
N ARG A 41 -42.09 30.96 -26.99
CA ARG A 41 -40.73 31.38 -27.35
C ARG A 41 -40.29 30.66 -28.64
N SER A 42 -39.51 31.34 -29.48
CA SER A 42 -38.98 30.70 -30.69
C SER A 42 -37.84 29.73 -30.35
N GLU A 43 -37.63 28.71 -31.19
CA GLU A 43 -36.51 27.77 -30.98
C GLU A 43 -35.15 28.48 -30.92
N GLU A 44 -35.00 29.58 -31.67
CA GLU A 44 -33.76 30.35 -31.69
C GLU A 44 -33.52 31.10 -30.37
N GLU A 45 -34.59 31.59 -29.74
CA GLU A 45 -34.52 32.24 -28.43
C GLU A 45 -34.18 31.25 -27.32
N VAL A 46 -34.78 30.05 -27.35
CA VAL A 46 -34.47 28.98 -26.40
C VAL A 46 -33.02 28.53 -26.56
N ALA A 47 -32.56 28.33 -27.79
CA ALA A 47 -31.17 27.95 -28.04
C ALA A 47 -30.17 29.06 -27.65
N ALA A 48 -30.53 30.34 -27.81
CA ALA A 48 -29.70 31.45 -27.35
C ALA A 48 -29.59 31.50 -25.82
N ALA A 49 -30.69 31.18 -25.10
CA ALA A 49 -30.70 31.09 -23.65
C ALA A 49 -29.85 29.91 -23.12
N LEU A 50 -29.88 28.77 -23.83
CA LEU A 50 -29.06 27.59 -23.50
C LEU A 50 -27.57 27.76 -23.84
N GLY A 51 -27.22 28.71 -24.72
CA GLY A 51 -25.84 29.07 -25.02
C GLY A 51 -25.14 28.12 -26.00
N ASN A 52 -23.85 27.87 -25.79
CA ASN A 52 -23.03 27.11 -26.75
C ASN A 52 -23.04 25.60 -26.42
N PRO A 53 -23.61 24.74 -27.30
CA PRO A 53 -23.75 23.30 -27.05
C PRO A 53 -22.41 22.57 -26.89
N ALA A 54 -21.32 23.05 -27.51
CA ALA A 54 -19.99 22.43 -27.35
C ALA A 54 -19.37 22.72 -25.99
N ARG A 55 -19.64 23.90 -25.41
CA ARG A 55 -19.20 24.25 -24.06
C ARG A 55 -20.02 23.47 -23.03
N LEU A 56 -21.34 23.40 -23.23
CA LEU A 56 -22.26 22.64 -22.40
C LEU A 56 -21.88 21.14 -22.37
N ALA A 57 -21.62 20.54 -23.53
CA ALA A 57 -21.16 19.15 -23.60
C ALA A 57 -19.85 18.92 -22.83
N ARG A 58 -18.95 19.90 -22.81
CA ARG A 58 -17.69 19.80 -22.06
C ARG A 58 -17.94 19.86 -20.55
N GLU A 59 -18.82 20.74 -20.11
CA GLU A 59 -19.22 20.87 -18.70
C GLU A 59 -19.90 19.59 -18.19
N LEU A 60 -20.89 19.08 -18.93
CA LEU A 60 -21.58 17.82 -18.64
C LEU A 60 -20.60 16.62 -18.61
N ARG A 61 -19.57 16.64 -19.46
CA ARG A 61 -18.51 15.62 -19.43
C ARG A 61 -17.64 15.66 -18.18
N PHE A 62 -17.34 16.84 -17.66
CA PHE A 62 -16.61 16.96 -16.41
C PHE A 62 -17.45 16.47 -15.23
N GLU A 63 -18.74 16.83 -15.19
CA GLU A 63 -19.66 16.42 -14.15
C GLU A 63 -19.91 14.90 -14.14
N ALA A 64 -20.15 14.31 -15.32
CA ALA A 64 -20.32 12.86 -15.46
C ALA A 64 -19.00 12.08 -15.27
N GLY A 65 -17.86 12.67 -15.62
CA GLY A 65 -16.54 12.09 -15.34
C GLY A 65 -16.26 11.96 -13.85
N PHE A 66 -16.73 12.92 -13.05
CA PHE A 66 -16.66 12.87 -11.58
C PHE A 66 -17.64 11.83 -11.01
N LYS A 67 -18.88 11.81 -11.50
CA LYS A 67 -19.92 10.86 -11.03
C LYS A 67 -19.60 9.40 -11.39
N ASN A 68 -18.91 9.15 -12.51
CA ASN A 68 -18.44 7.82 -12.90
C ASN A 68 -17.23 7.31 -12.10
N TRP A 69 -16.47 8.21 -11.47
CA TRP A 69 -15.44 7.81 -10.51
C TRP A 69 -16.07 7.20 -9.25
N GLU A 70 -17.26 7.68 -8.86
CA GLU A 70 -18.03 7.18 -7.71
C GLU A 70 -18.87 5.94 -8.06
N SER A 71 -19.45 5.86 -9.26
CA SER A 71 -20.34 4.76 -9.66
C SER A 71 -19.61 3.54 -10.28
N GLY A 72 -18.31 3.66 -10.55
CA GLY A 72 -17.48 2.63 -11.19
C GLY A 72 -17.00 1.47 -10.29
N ARG A 73 -17.69 1.16 -9.18
CA ARG A 73 -17.52 -0.13 -8.48
C ARG A 73 -18.20 -1.25 -9.28
N SER A 74 -17.65 -1.59 -10.45
CA SER A 74 -18.01 -2.85 -11.10
C SER A 74 -17.39 -4.02 -10.30
N PRO A 75 -18.05 -5.18 -10.18
CA PRO A 75 -17.47 -6.35 -9.53
C PRO A 75 -16.14 -6.83 -10.17
N SER A 76 -15.84 -6.40 -11.40
CA SER A 76 -14.56 -6.68 -12.05
C SER A 76 -13.40 -5.83 -11.52
N SER A 77 -13.65 -4.66 -10.92
CA SER A 77 -12.62 -3.86 -10.26
C SER A 77 -12.23 -4.43 -8.89
N ALA A 78 -13.17 -5.07 -8.19
CA ALA A 78 -12.88 -5.81 -6.96
C ALA A 78 -11.93 -7.00 -7.23
N TRP A 79 -12.14 -7.73 -8.33
CA TRP A 79 -11.23 -8.82 -8.73
C TRP A 79 -9.83 -8.30 -9.11
N GLY A 80 -9.76 -7.16 -9.81
CA GLY A 80 -8.50 -6.48 -10.11
C GLY A 80 -7.76 -6.01 -8.86
N ALA A 81 -8.49 -5.49 -7.85
CA ALA A 81 -7.92 -5.09 -6.58
C ALA A 81 -7.41 -6.29 -5.76
N ILE A 82 -8.14 -7.41 -5.75
CA ILE A 82 -7.70 -8.65 -5.09
C ILE A 82 -6.44 -9.21 -5.76
N LEU A 83 -6.40 -9.26 -7.10
CA LEU A 83 -5.22 -9.72 -7.84
C LEU A 83 -4.02 -8.79 -7.64
N ALA A 84 -4.24 -7.47 -7.60
CA ALA A 84 -3.18 -6.50 -7.31
C ALA A 84 -2.66 -6.63 -5.88
N PHE A 85 -3.55 -6.81 -4.90
CA PHE A 85 -3.18 -7.02 -3.50
C PHE A 85 -2.43 -8.35 -3.30
N MET A 86 -2.90 -9.43 -3.94
CA MET A 86 -2.25 -10.73 -3.91
C MET A 86 -0.89 -10.68 -4.61
N GLY A 87 -0.77 -9.93 -5.72
CA GLY A 87 0.50 -9.67 -6.40
C GLY A 87 1.49 -8.89 -5.54
N LEU A 88 1.03 -7.82 -4.88
CA LEU A 88 1.84 -7.03 -3.96
C LEU A 88 2.31 -7.89 -2.77
N ALA A 89 1.39 -8.60 -2.11
CA ALA A 89 1.71 -9.50 -1.01
C ALA A 89 2.67 -10.62 -1.43
N THR A 90 2.54 -11.13 -2.67
CA THR A 90 3.46 -12.15 -3.20
C THR A 90 4.86 -11.56 -3.40
N ILE A 91 4.98 -10.34 -3.94
CA ILE A 91 6.27 -9.65 -4.09
C ILE A 91 6.89 -9.39 -2.72
N ASP A 92 6.11 -8.92 -1.76
CA ASP A 92 6.58 -8.68 -0.39
C ASP A 92 7.07 -9.97 0.25
N ILE A 93 6.33 -11.06 0.16
CA ILE A 93 6.77 -12.37 0.69
C ILE A 93 8.04 -12.84 -0.04
N LEU A 94 8.08 -12.74 -1.36
CA LEU A 94 9.21 -13.21 -2.15
C LEU A 94 10.50 -12.44 -1.87
N ILE A 95 10.42 -11.15 -1.53
CA ILE A 95 11.58 -10.31 -1.22
C ILE A 95 11.91 -10.36 0.28
N LEU A 96 10.91 -10.24 1.15
CA LEU A 96 11.08 -10.14 2.60
C LEU A 96 11.49 -11.48 3.22
N LEU A 97 10.85 -12.58 2.85
CA LEU A 97 11.07 -13.90 3.44
C LEU A 97 12.52 -14.39 3.29
N PRO A 98 13.18 -14.33 2.10
CA PRO A 98 14.57 -14.75 1.96
C PRO A 98 15.56 -13.81 2.67
N ILE A 99 15.14 -12.62 3.11
CA ILE A 99 15.97 -11.73 3.93
C ILE A 99 15.78 -12.06 5.42
N VAL A 100 14.53 -12.20 5.86
CA VAL A 100 14.21 -12.41 7.28
C VAL A 100 14.66 -13.79 7.76
N LEU A 101 14.46 -14.85 6.97
CA LEU A 101 14.80 -16.21 7.41
C LEU A 101 16.30 -16.41 7.67
N PRO A 102 17.24 -16.02 6.79
CA PRO A 102 18.66 -16.12 7.10
C PRO A 102 19.08 -15.24 8.27
N VAL A 103 18.54 -14.03 8.39
CA VAL A 103 18.83 -13.14 9.52
C VAL A 103 18.43 -13.80 10.84
N LEU A 104 17.21 -14.37 10.92
CA LEU A 104 16.77 -15.12 12.09
C LEU A 104 17.63 -16.36 12.35
N GLY A 105 18.00 -17.10 11.30
CA GLY A 105 18.88 -18.27 11.42
C GLY A 105 20.26 -17.93 11.96
N VAL A 106 20.87 -16.84 11.47
CA VAL A 106 22.16 -16.34 11.97
C VAL A 106 22.04 -15.87 13.41
N MET A 107 21.00 -15.10 13.75
CA MET A 107 20.76 -14.66 15.13
C MET A 107 20.62 -15.85 16.08
N PHE A 108 19.82 -16.84 15.71
CA PHE A 108 19.66 -18.07 16.48
C PHE A 108 20.99 -18.81 16.66
N GLY A 109 21.76 -18.98 15.58
CA GLY A 109 23.08 -19.61 15.62
C GLY A 109 24.07 -18.88 16.54
N LEU A 110 24.07 -17.55 16.49
CA LEU A 110 24.93 -16.73 17.36
C LEU A 110 24.51 -16.85 18.84
N PHE A 111 23.22 -16.85 19.15
CA PHE A 111 22.75 -17.09 20.52
C PHE A 111 23.18 -18.46 21.05
N VAL A 112 23.00 -19.51 20.25
CA VAL A 112 23.45 -20.86 20.62
C VAL A 112 24.96 -20.89 20.83
N ALA A 113 25.74 -20.30 19.92
CA ALA A 113 27.19 -20.22 20.04
C ALA A 113 27.62 -19.48 21.31
N THR A 114 26.97 -18.38 21.66
CA THR A 114 27.22 -17.64 22.91
C THR A 114 26.95 -18.50 24.14
N ILE A 115 25.85 -19.25 24.17
CA ILE A 115 25.52 -20.16 25.28
C ILE A 115 26.57 -21.27 25.39
N VAL A 116 26.96 -21.88 24.27
CA VAL A 116 27.99 -22.91 24.25
C VAL A 116 29.33 -22.36 24.76
N MET A 117 29.74 -21.18 24.30
CA MET A 117 30.97 -20.53 24.73
C MET A 117 30.99 -20.22 26.23
N PHE A 118 29.84 -19.86 26.81
CA PHE A 118 29.72 -19.68 28.26
C PHE A 118 30.04 -20.98 29.01
N PHE A 119 29.49 -22.11 28.58
CA PHE A 119 29.79 -23.41 29.19
C PHE A 119 31.23 -23.88 28.93
N VAL A 120 31.80 -23.57 27.75
CA VAL A 120 33.23 -23.80 27.48
C VAL A 120 34.10 -23.00 28.47
N GLY A 121 33.77 -21.74 28.72
CA GLY A 121 34.46 -20.94 29.74
C GLY A 121 34.34 -21.53 31.14
N GLY A 122 33.16 -22.02 31.51
CA GLY A 122 32.95 -22.72 32.79
C GLY A 122 33.74 -24.03 32.88
N PHE A 123 33.87 -24.78 31.80
CA PHE A 123 34.71 -25.97 31.75
C PHE A 123 36.19 -25.61 31.94
N VAL A 124 36.69 -24.58 31.24
CA VAL A 124 38.08 -24.10 31.40
C VAL A 124 38.35 -23.63 32.84
N LEU A 125 37.39 -22.94 33.46
CA LEU A 125 37.46 -22.48 34.85
C LEU A 125 37.68 -23.66 35.83
N ILE A 126 36.90 -24.73 35.67
CA ILE A 126 36.86 -25.86 36.62
C ILE A 126 37.96 -26.88 36.32
N ALA A 127 38.09 -27.32 35.06
CA ALA A 127 39.00 -28.38 34.67
C ALA A 127 40.41 -27.87 34.31
N GLY A 128 40.54 -26.62 33.88
CA GLY A 128 41.81 -26.01 33.50
C GLY A 128 42.89 -26.07 34.60
N PRO A 129 42.58 -25.71 35.87
CA PRO A 129 43.53 -25.82 36.98
C PRO A 129 44.15 -27.21 37.20
N PHE A 130 43.43 -28.28 36.83
CA PHE A 130 43.85 -29.66 37.08
C PHE A 130 44.39 -30.38 35.83
N SER A 131 44.30 -29.76 34.65
CA SER A 131 44.65 -30.38 33.36
C SER A 131 46.01 -29.94 32.79
N GLY A 132 46.80 -29.18 33.55
CA GLY A 132 48.08 -28.65 33.06
C GLY A 132 47.89 -27.56 32.00
N PHE A 133 46.87 -26.71 32.17
CA PHE A 133 46.53 -25.65 31.22
C PHE A 133 47.73 -24.74 30.92
N PRO A 134 47.94 -24.34 29.64
CA PRO A 134 49.02 -23.44 29.27
C PRO A 134 48.98 -22.12 30.05
N GLY A 135 50.10 -21.75 30.68
CA GLY A 135 50.15 -20.57 31.55
C GLY A 135 49.78 -20.82 33.01
N GLY A 136 49.43 -22.06 33.37
CA GLY A 136 49.20 -22.49 34.75
C GLY A 136 47.79 -22.19 35.29
N VAL A 137 47.62 -22.48 36.58
CA VAL A 137 46.31 -22.45 37.26
C VAL A 137 45.63 -21.07 37.19
N LEU A 138 46.39 -19.99 37.44
CA LEU A 138 45.82 -18.64 37.47
C LEU A 138 45.26 -18.24 36.09
N VAL A 139 45.99 -18.58 35.02
CA VAL A 139 45.57 -18.30 33.64
C VAL A 139 44.34 -19.11 33.25
N ALA A 140 44.23 -20.37 33.70
CA ALA A 140 43.03 -21.17 33.48
C ALA A 140 41.78 -20.55 34.12
N ILE A 141 41.89 -20.11 35.38
CA ILE A 141 40.77 -19.48 36.11
C ILE A 141 40.36 -18.17 35.43
N LEU A 142 41.33 -17.29 35.18
CA LEU A 142 41.05 -15.99 34.55
C LEU A 142 40.58 -16.14 33.09
N GLY A 143 41.11 -17.11 32.35
CA GLY A 143 40.67 -17.42 31.00
C GLY A 143 39.23 -17.95 30.96
N GLY A 144 38.87 -18.85 31.88
CA GLY A 144 37.50 -19.33 32.03
C GLY A 144 36.52 -18.20 32.35
N LEU A 145 36.82 -17.37 33.37
CA LEU A 145 36.03 -16.19 33.70
C LEU A 145 35.95 -15.17 32.55
N GLY A 146 37.04 -14.99 31.82
CA GLY A 146 37.11 -14.10 30.66
C GLY A 146 36.19 -14.57 29.53
N ILE A 147 36.21 -15.86 29.21
CA ILE A 147 35.31 -16.44 28.20
C ILE A 147 33.84 -16.33 28.64
N MET A 148 33.54 -16.61 29.91
CA MET A 148 32.18 -16.51 30.45
C MET A 148 31.67 -15.06 30.40
N SER A 149 32.45 -14.10 30.88
CA SER A 149 32.05 -12.69 30.88
C SER A 149 31.94 -12.12 29.46
N ALA A 150 32.85 -12.49 28.54
CA ALA A 150 32.75 -12.14 27.13
C ALA A 150 31.47 -12.72 26.48
N SER A 151 31.11 -13.95 26.81
CA SER A 151 29.88 -14.57 26.32
C SER A 151 28.63 -13.81 26.78
N VAL A 152 28.58 -13.41 28.06
CA VAL A 152 27.48 -12.58 28.58
C VAL A 152 27.42 -11.22 27.88
N ALA A 153 28.56 -10.57 27.67
CA ALA A 153 28.62 -9.29 26.96
C ALA A 153 28.14 -9.40 25.51
N VAL A 154 28.59 -10.42 24.77
CA VAL A 154 28.11 -10.70 23.41
C VAL A 154 26.62 -11.01 23.41
N GLY A 155 26.13 -11.79 24.36
CA GLY A 155 24.70 -12.08 24.51
C GLY A 155 23.86 -10.82 24.71
N ALA A 156 24.32 -9.87 25.53
CA ALA A 156 23.66 -8.58 25.71
C ALA A 156 23.68 -7.70 24.44
N LEU A 157 24.75 -7.76 23.64
CA LEU A 157 24.78 -7.06 22.35
C LEU A 157 23.81 -7.70 21.35
N LEU A 158 23.72 -9.04 21.32
CA LEU A 158 22.78 -9.76 20.46
C LEU A 158 21.32 -9.46 20.81
N THR A 159 20.98 -9.28 22.10
CA THR A 159 19.61 -8.89 22.48
C THR A 159 19.28 -7.47 22.02
N LEU A 160 20.22 -6.51 22.09
CA LEU A 160 20.02 -5.17 21.55
C LEU A 160 19.80 -5.19 20.03
N VAL A 161 20.60 -5.97 19.30
CA VAL A 161 20.42 -6.19 17.86
C VAL A 161 19.05 -6.82 17.56
N SER A 162 18.61 -7.78 18.38
CA SER A 162 17.30 -8.42 18.22
C SER A 162 16.16 -7.42 18.38
N ILE A 163 16.23 -6.55 19.40
CA ILE A 163 15.25 -5.47 19.61
C ILE A 163 15.21 -4.54 18.40
N TRP A 164 16.38 -4.16 17.87
CA TRP A 164 16.47 -3.31 16.68
C TRP A 164 15.84 -3.97 15.46
N ILE A 165 16.11 -5.26 15.20
CA ILE A 165 15.51 -6.02 14.08
C ILE A 165 13.99 -6.08 14.22
N ILE A 166 13.47 -6.41 15.41
CA ILE A 166 12.02 -6.48 15.66
C ILE A 166 11.38 -5.10 15.43
N ASN A 167 12.00 -4.03 15.92
CA ASN A 167 11.51 -2.67 15.71
C ASN A 167 11.52 -2.27 14.23
N ALA A 168 12.55 -2.64 13.47
CA ALA A 168 12.62 -2.42 12.03
C ALA A 168 11.49 -3.17 11.29
N LEU A 169 11.22 -4.42 11.68
CA LEU A 169 10.14 -5.22 11.09
C LEU A 169 8.76 -4.64 11.42
N MET A 170 8.54 -4.22 12.66
CA MET A 170 7.30 -3.54 13.09
C MET A 170 7.13 -2.18 12.41
N TRP A 171 8.22 -1.44 12.19
CA TRP A 171 8.18 -0.20 11.42
C TRP A 171 7.82 -0.46 9.96
N PHE A 172 8.42 -1.48 9.32
CA PHE A 172 8.09 -1.88 7.96
C PHE A 172 6.61 -2.30 7.81
N GLY A 173 6.09 -3.08 8.77
CA GLY A 173 4.68 -3.45 8.80
C GLY A 173 3.75 -2.24 8.97
N ARG A 174 4.12 -1.29 9.85
CA ARG A 174 3.37 -0.03 10.01
C ARG A 174 3.41 0.86 8.77
N LEU A 175 4.53 0.88 8.04
CA LEU A 175 4.64 1.61 6.78
C LEU A 175 3.66 1.05 5.75
N HIS A 176 3.59 -0.28 5.62
CA HIS A 176 2.60 -0.94 4.75
C HIS A 176 1.18 -0.62 5.18
N TYR A 177 0.87 -0.71 6.47
CA TYR A 177 -0.46 -0.35 6.97
C TYR A 177 -0.83 1.09 6.61
N ARG A 178 0.08 2.06 6.84
CA ARG A 178 -0.17 3.48 6.54
C ARG A 178 -0.35 3.76 5.05
N VAL A 179 0.28 3.00 4.17
CA VAL A 179 0.10 3.15 2.71
C VAL A 179 -1.24 2.57 2.26
N ILE A 180 -1.73 1.52 2.92
CA ILE A 180 -2.99 0.85 2.57
C ILE A 180 -4.20 1.54 3.23
N GLU A 181 -4.03 2.16 4.40
CA GLU A 181 -5.08 2.83 5.17
C GLU A 181 -5.95 3.83 4.35
N PRO A 182 -5.41 4.73 3.50
CA PRO A 182 -6.22 5.61 2.65
C PRO A 182 -7.04 4.87 1.59
N ALA A 183 -6.63 3.65 1.20
CA ALA A 183 -7.38 2.82 0.27
C ALA A 183 -8.51 2.02 0.96
N ILE A 184 -8.41 1.82 2.27
CA ILE A 184 -9.41 1.09 3.08
C ILE A 184 -10.50 2.05 3.59
N HIS A 185 -10.15 3.31 3.86
CA HIS A 185 -11.08 4.38 4.26
C HIS A 185 -11.05 5.55 3.25
N PRO A 186 -11.72 5.41 2.09
CA PRO A 186 -11.77 6.47 1.08
C PRO A 186 -12.73 7.63 1.46
N GLU A 187 -13.48 7.52 2.55
CA GLU A 187 -14.52 8.48 2.96
C GLU A 187 -14.27 8.95 4.39
N ASP A 188 -13.45 10.00 4.50
CA ASP A 188 -13.51 11.08 5.49
C ASP A 188 -13.06 12.39 4.79
#